data_AF-A0A7K4G3M2-F1
#
_entry.id   AF-A0A7K4G3M2-F1
#
_cell.length_a   1.000
_cell.length_b   1.000
_cell.length_c   1.000
_cell.angle_alpha   90.00
_cell.angle_beta   90.00
_cell.angle_gamma   90.00
#
_symmetry.space_group_name_H-M   'P 1'
#
loop_
_entity.id
_entity.type
_entity.pdbx_description
1 polymer ?
#
loop_
_entity_poly.entity_id
_entity_poly.type
_entity_poly.pdbx_seq_one_letter_code
_entity_poly.pdbx_strand_id
1 'polypeptide(L)'
;MGHRKYAQPRRGSAAYYPRGRAKSMEARIRSWPKNNSNEPKILAHCGFKAGCVQIVTIDDREKTPNAGKQLVSLGTVLVTPPVSILGIRGYSKDHYGLHAEFDVYADEFPKSISKEINLKNKEGAIENAEKMLGRVKEIFAIVAVSPRAAGLEQKKPYIFEALVSGGDVKKQFTHVKELLGKEIKIDQIFETGATIDVAAITKGKGWQGVIQRFGVKKKQHKSRKTVREVASLGPISPSNVMYSVPRAGQMGFHQRTEYDKRIMMMGNTENNQIKINPDGGYKHFGLVKGDFIILKGSVPGTYRRLIKLRSQIRNAPVKITKPNILEVVI
;
A
#
# COMPACT_ATOMS: atom_id res chain seq x y z
N MET A 1 -45.65 -8.03 0.44
CA MET A 1 -44.85 -7.39 -0.63
C MET A 1 -44.47 -8.45 -1.64
N GLY A 2 -44.82 -8.25 -2.92
CA GLY A 2 -44.42 -9.18 -4.00
C GLY A 2 -42.98 -8.96 -4.47
N HIS A 3 -42.58 -9.72 -5.49
CA HIS A 3 -41.28 -9.55 -6.14
C HIS A 3 -41.09 -8.11 -6.66
N ARG A 4 -39.83 -7.66 -6.70
CA ARG A 4 -39.49 -6.31 -7.13
C ARG A 4 -39.91 -6.08 -8.60
N LYS A 5 -40.71 -5.04 -8.86
CA LYS A 5 -41.24 -4.73 -10.20
C LYS A 5 -40.17 -4.55 -11.29
N TYR A 6 -39.05 -3.89 -10.97
CA TYR A 6 -37.94 -3.68 -11.91
C TYR A 6 -36.62 -4.16 -11.29
N ALA A 7 -35.90 -5.02 -12.00
CA ALA A 7 -34.59 -5.49 -11.58
C ALA A 7 -33.59 -4.33 -11.46
N GLN A 8 -32.70 -4.39 -10.48
CA GLN A 8 -31.60 -3.44 -10.35
C GLN A 8 -30.43 -4.08 -9.61
N PRO A 9 -29.18 -3.76 -9.98
CA PRO A 9 -28.02 -4.15 -9.21
C PRO A 9 -28.08 -3.69 -7.75
N ARG A 10 -27.46 -4.46 -6.88
CA ARG A 10 -27.29 -4.11 -5.47
C ARG A 10 -26.52 -2.79 -5.32
N ARG A 11 -26.92 -1.97 -4.35
CA ARG A 11 -26.20 -0.74 -3.98
C ARG A 11 -25.05 -1.06 -3.01
N GLY A 12 -23.83 -0.95 -3.52
CA GLY A 12 -22.59 -1.18 -2.77
C GLY A 12 -22.22 -2.65 -2.61
N SER A 13 -20.92 -2.93 -2.65
CA SER A 13 -20.40 -4.29 -2.48
C SER A 13 -20.51 -4.76 -1.01
N ALA A 14 -20.93 -6.01 -0.86
CA ALA A 14 -20.98 -6.75 0.41
C ALA A 14 -19.60 -7.22 0.88
N ALA A 15 -18.64 -7.39 -0.05
CA ALA A 15 -17.29 -7.88 0.26
C ALA A 15 -16.47 -6.93 1.16
N TYR A 16 -16.89 -5.66 1.27
CA TYR A 16 -16.23 -4.65 2.10
C TYR A 16 -16.96 -4.37 3.42
N TYR A 17 -17.84 -5.26 3.85
CA TYR A 17 -18.39 -5.23 5.20
C TYR A 17 -17.44 -5.93 6.20
N PRO A 18 -17.40 -5.49 7.47
CA PRO A 18 -18.02 -4.27 7.98
C PRO A 18 -17.30 -3.00 7.50
N ARG A 19 -18.07 -1.95 7.20
CA ARG A 19 -17.52 -0.63 6.80
C ARG A 19 -17.21 0.22 8.03
N GLY A 20 -16.11 -0.11 8.71
CA GLY A 20 -15.62 0.57 9.92
C GLY A 20 -14.31 1.35 9.71
N ARG A 21 -13.91 2.13 10.72
CA ARG A 21 -12.59 2.79 10.74
C ARG A 21 -11.49 1.74 10.87
N ALA A 22 -10.40 1.93 10.13
CA ALA A 22 -9.18 1.16 10.37
C ALA A 22 -8.66 1.42 11.78
N LYS A 23 -8.12 0.38 12.43
CA LYS A 23 -7.58 0.46 13.80
C LYS A 23 -6.24 1.21 13.88
N SER A 24 -5.48 1.23 12.77
CA SER A 24 -4.19 1.91 12.67
C SER A 24 -4.18 2.86 11.46
N MET A 25 -3.27 3.83 11.48
CA MET A 25 -3.00 4.70 10.33
C MET A 25 -2.21 3.99 9.22
N GLU A 26 -1.62 2.86 9.55
CA GLU A 26 -0.84 2.00 8.68
C GLU A 26 -1.71 0.87 8.10
N ALA A 27 -1.49 0.55 6.82
CA ALA A 27 -2.13 -0.60 6.20
C ALA A 27 -1.39 -1.90 6.52
N ARG A 28 -2.13 -2.94 6.90
CA ARG A 28 -1.58 -4.29 7.08
C ARG A 28 -1.52 -5.04 5.75
N ILE A 29 -0.35 -5.53 5.35
CA ILE A 29 -0.24 -6.48 4.24
C ILE A 29 -0.65 -7.86 4.78
N ARG A 30 -1.66 -8.49 4.17
CA ARG A 30 -2.24 -9.76 4.65
C ARG A 30 -1.77 -10.99 3.88
N SER A 31 -1.28 -10.77 2.67
CA SER A 31 -0.85 -11.84 1.78
C SER A 31 0.38 -11.37 1.03
N TRP A 32 1.17 -12.30 0.53
CA TRP A 32 2.38 -12.01 -0.20
C TRP A 32 2.43 -12.82 -1.49
N PRO A 33 3.02 -12.29 -2.57
CA PRO A 33 3.25 -13.07 -3.76
C PRO A 33 4.30 -14.15 -3.49
N LYS A 34 4.15 -15.28 -4.19
CA LYS A 34 5.17 -16.33 -4.21
C LYS A 34 6.08 -16.06 -5.40
N ASN A 35 7.35 -15.76 -5.13
CA ASN A 35 8.35 -15.63 -6.18
C ASN A 35 9.21 -16.90 -6.23
N ASN A 36 9.27 -17.51 -7.41
CA ASN A 36 10.11 -18.69 -7.67
C ASN A 36 11.49 -18.31 -8.21
N SER A 37 11.97 -17.08 -7.95
CA SER A 37 13.33 -16.68 -8.34
C SER A 37 14.37 -17.44 -7.52
N ASN A 38 15.54 -17.71 -8.10
CA ASN A 38 16.64 -18.36 -7.37
C ASN A 38 17.30 -17.42 -6.34
N GLU A 39 17.20 -16.12 -6.55
CA GLU A 39 17.75 -15.08 -5.68
C GLU A 39 16.69 -14.56 -4.70
N PRO A 40 17.05 -14.39 -3.41
CA PRO A 40 16.17 -13.81 -2.42
C PRO A 40 15.98 -12.31 -2.70
N LYS A 41 14.72 -11.85 -2.65
CA LYS A 41 14.35 -10.44 -2.80
C LYS A 41 13.34 -10.05 -1.73
N ILE A 42 13.49 -8.85 -1.17
CA ILE A 42 12.50 -8.24 -0.29
C ILE A 42 11.34 -7.74 -1.15
N LEU A 43 10.10 -8.05 -0.76
CA LEU A 43 8.93 -7.82 -1.63
C LEU A 43 8.14 -6.55 -1.35
N ALA A 44 8.54 -5.75 -0.35
CA ALA A 44 7.83 -4.52 -0.02
C ALA A 44 8.77 -3.35 0.27
N HIS A 45 8.26 -2.17 -0.07
CA HIS A 45 8.80 -0.88 0.28
C HIS A 45 7.65 0.01 0.77
N CYS A 46 7.93 1.23 1.16
CA CYS A 46 6.91 2.22 1.48
C CYS A 46 7.24 3.60 0.93
N GLY A 47 6.23 4.46 0.85
CA GLY A 47 6.40 5.86 0.50
C GLY A 47 5.32 6.73 1.12
N PHE A 48 5.50 8.05 1.04
CA PHE A 48 4.54 9.03 1.53
C PHE A 48 3.90 9.76 0.37
N LYS A 49 2.56 9.87 0.38
CA LYS A 49 1.83 10.54 -0.68
C LYS A 49 2.13 12.04 -0.70
N ALA A 50 2.78 12.54 -1.74
CA ALA A 50 3.04 13.97 -1.91
C ALA A 50 1.89 14.67 -2.63
N GLY A 51 1.60 14.22 -3.86
CA GLY A 51 0.66 14.90 -4.73
C GLY A 51 0.27 14.06 -5.94
N CYS A 52 -0.38 14.70 -6.90
CA CYS A 52 -0.68 14.12 -8.21
C CYS A 52 -0.14 15.06 -9.28
N VAL A 53 0.28 14.48 -10.39
CA VAL A 53 0.79 15.17 -11.59
C VAL A 53 0.12 14.57 -12.83
N GLN A 54 0.24 15.23 -13.96
CA GLN A 54 -0.09 14.65 -15.25
C GLN A 54 1.21 14.13 -15.90
N ILE A 55 1.13 12.99 -16.57
CA ILE A 55 2.26 12.37 -17.26
C ILE A 55 1.86 12.18 -18.72
N VAL A 56 2.69 12.69 -19.62
CA VAL A 56 2.58 12.46 -21.06
C VAL A 56 3.51 11.29 -21.39
N THR A 57 2.92 10.19 -21.88
CA THR A 57 3.62 8.94 -22.18
C THR A 57 3.27 8.45 -23.57
N ILE A 58 4.14 7.64 -24.18
CA ILE A 58 3.77 6.88 -25.38
C ILE A 58 3.14 5.56 -24.95
N ASP A 59 1.97 5.20 -25.48
CA ASP A 59 1.30 3.94 -25.14
C ASP A 59 2.10 2.75 -25.71
N ASP A 60 2.62 1.93 -24.81
CA ASP A 60 3.47 0.77 -25.10
C ASP A 60 2.67 -0.54 -25.19
N ARG A 61 1.35 -0.48 -25.07
CA ARG A 61 0.49 -1.66 -25.17
C ARG A 61 0.22 -2.01 -26.62
N GLU A 62 0.84 -3.08 -27.07
CA GLU A 62 0.58 -3.69 -28.36
C GLU A 62 -0.92 -4.02 -28.54
N LYS A 63 -1.39 -4.00 -29.79
CA LYS A 63 -2.77 -4.36 -30.17
C LYS A 63 -3.87 -3.48 -29.53
N THR A 64 -3.53 -2.25 -29.17
CA THR A 64 -4.51 -1.23 -28.78
C THR A 64 -4.58 -0.13 -29.84
N PRO A 65 -5.74 0.55 -30.04
CA PRO A 65 -5.84 1.65 -31.02
C PRO A 65 -4.89 2.84 -30.76
N ASN A 66 -4.34 2.91 -29.55
CA ASN A 66 -3.44 3.97 -29.11
C ASN A 66 -1.98 3.56 -29.09
N ALA A 67 -1.63 2.33 -29.47
CA ALA A 67 -0.25 1.86 -29.50
C ALA A 67 0.64 2.83 -30.29
N GLY A 68 1.74 3.28 -29.68
CA GLY A 68 2.68 4.24 -30.27
C GLY A 68 2.20 5.70 -30.28
N LYS A 69 0.97 5.99 -29.82
CA LYS A 69 0.46 7.37 -29.70
C LYS A 69 0.75 7.95 -28.33
N GLN A 70 0.79 9.28 -28.27
CA GLN A 70 0.88 10.01 -27.01
C GLN A 70 -0.41 9.87 -26.20
N LEU A 71 -0.26 9.59 -24.91
CA LEU A 71 -1.32 9.42 -23.94
C LEU A 71 -1.00 10.26 -22.71
N VAL A 72 -1.94 11.13 -22.36
CA VAL A 72 -1.91 11.87 -21.09
C VAL A 72 -2.61 11.04 -20.03
N SER A 73 -1.93 10.77 -18.93
CA SER A 73 -2.48 10.04 -17.79
C SER A 73 -2.16 10.73 -16.47
N LEU A 74 -3.01 10.52 -15.47
CA LEU A 74 -2.72 11.01 -14.12
C LEU A 74 -1.67 10.13 -13.46
N GLY A 75 -0.76 10.75 -12.72
CA GLY A 75 0.22 10.10 -11.86
C GLY A 75 0.06 10.54 -10.41
N THR A 76 0.32 9.65 -9.45
CA THR A 76 0.49 10.02 -8.04
C THR A 76 1.97 9.99 -7.69
N VAL A 77 2.48 11.08 -7.13
CA VAL A 77 3.87 11.21 -6.68
C VAL A 77 3.98 10.73 -5.23
N LEU A 78 4.86 9.76 -5.00
CA LEU A 78 5.19 9.24 -3.68
C LEU A 78 6.66 9.54 -3.39
N VAL A 79 6.94 10.14 -2.24
CA VAL A 79 8.32 10.26 -1.73
C VAL A 79 8.69 8.95 -1.07
N THR A 80 9.78 8.35 -1.49
CA THR A 80 10.20 7.02 -1.07
C THR A 80 11.56 7.14 -0.41
N PRO A 81 11.62 7.63 0.85
CA PRO A 81 12.89 7.67 1.57
C PRO A 81 13.45 6.25 1.71
N PRO A 82 14.77 6.12 1.84
CA PRO A 82 15.39 4.83 2.04
C PRO A 82 14.89 4.21 3.36
N VAL A 83 14.75 2.90 3.36
CA VAL A 83 14.12 2.17 4.46
C VAL A 83 15.14 1.30 5.17
N SER A 84 15.21 1.41 6.49
CA SER A 84 16.20 0.70 7.30
C SER A 84 15.69 -0.69 7.67
N ILE A 85 16.54 -1.71 7.53
CA ILE A 85 16.22 -3.05 8.05
C ILE A 85 16.63 -3.12 9.51
N LEU A 86 15.62 -3.23 10.39
CA LEU A 86 15.83 -3.35 11.82
C LEU A 86 16.09 -4.78 12.27
N GLY A 87 15.57 -5.77 11.54
CA GLY A 87 15.62 -7.14 12.02
C GLY A 87 15.11 -8.19 11.04
N ILE A 88 15.16 -9.43 11.48
CA ILE A 88 14.70 -10.64 10.80
C ILE A 88 13.70 -11.32 11.71
N ARG A 89 12.56 -11.71 11.15
CA ARG A 89 11.57 -12.56 11.82
C ARG A 89 11.41 -13.87 11.04
N GLY A 90 11.56 -15.00 11.73
CA GLY A 90 11.29 -16.32 11.17
C GLY A 90 9.92 -16.82 11.61
N TYR A 91 9.12 -17.32 10.66
CA TYR A 91 7.85 -17.99 10.95
C TYR A 91 7.93 -19.50 10.70
N SER A 92 7.57 -20.31 11.68
CA SER A 92 7.24 -21.73 11.50
C SER A 92 5.78 -21.90 11.10
N LYS A 93 5.43 -23.08 10.59
CA LYS A 93 4.06 -23.40 10.18
C LYS A 93 3.59 -24.68 10.85
N ASP A 94 2.55 -24.54 11.65
CA ASP A 94 1.86 -25.66 12.30
C ASP A 94 0.44 -25.83 11.72
N HIS A 95 -0.34 -26.75 12.29
CA HIS A 95 -1.74 -26.94 11.93
C HIS A 95 -2.59 -25.68 12.15
N TYR A 96 -2.25 -24.87 13.16
CA TYR A 96 -2.98 -23.65 13.53
C TYR A 96 -2.57 -22.40 12.73
N GLY A 97 -1.49 -22.46 11.94
CA GLY A 97 -1.04 -21.36 11.11
C GLY A 97 0.45 -21.06 11.24
N LEU A 98 0.80 -19.79 10.99
CA LEU A 98 2.19 -19.31 11.09
C LEU A 98 2.45 -18.74 12.48
N HIS A 99 3.53 -19.20 13.13
CA HIS A 99 3.96 -18.75 14.44
C HIS A 99 5.36 -18.14 14.36
N ALA A 100 5.59 -17.01 15.04
CA ALA A 100 6.90 -16.38 15.07
C ALA A 100 7.82 -17.19 15.98
N GLU A 101 8.89 -17.75 15.40
CA GLU A 101 9.87 -18.56 16.13
C GLU A 101 10.96 -17.69 16.77
N PHE A 102 11.44 -16.70 16.01
CA PHE A 102 12.48 -15.80 16.49
C PHE A 102 12.37 -14.41 15.87
N ASP A 103 12.88 -13.45 16.63
CA ASP A 103 13.18 -12.10 16.19
C ASP A 103 14.66 -11.83 16.47
N VAL A 104 15.38 -11.41 15.42
CA VAL A 104 16.77 -10.95 15.52
C VAL A 104 16.81 -9.52 15.02
N TYR A 105 17.40 -8.62 15.78
CA TYR A 105 17.53 -7.21 15.43
C TYR A 105 18.96 -6.87 15.03
N ALA A 106 19.17 -5.71 14.41
CA ALA A 106 20.52 -5.16 14.24
C ALA A 106 21.00 -4.53 15.56
N ASP A 107 22.31 -4.50 15.79
CA ASP A 107 22.88 -3.90 16.99
C ASP A 107 22.92 -2.38 16.89
N GLU A 108 23.12 -1.86 15.67
CA GLU A 108 23.14 -0.42 15.39
C GLU A 108 22.01 -0.02 14.43
N PHE A 109 21.36 1.10 14.75
CA PHE A 109 20.32 1.71 13.92
C PHE A 109 20.66 3.17 13.63
N PRO A 110 20.12 3.74 12.54
CA PRO A 110 20.17 5.17 12.33
C PRO A 110 19.65 5.96 13.54
N LYS A 111 20.33 7.05 13.89
CA LYS A 111 19.99 7.92 15.04
C LYS A 111 18.55 8.44 15.01
N SER A 112 17.93 8.51 13.82
CA SER A 112 16.54 8.91 13.64
C SER A 112 15.54 7.87 14.19
N ILE A 113 15.91 6.59 14.20
CA ILE A 113 15.07 5.48 14.64
C ILE A 113 15.42 5.08 16.07
N SER A 114 16.71 4.98 16.42
CA SER A 114 17.15 4.55 17.77
C SER A 114 16.67 5.46 18.89
N LYS A 115 16.44 6.75 18.62
CA LYS A 115 15.86 7.68 19.61
C LYS A 115 14.42 7.37 19.98
N GLU A 116 13.66 6.80 19.06
CA GLU A 116 12.22 6.57 19.24
C GLU A 116 11.94 5.11 19.66
N ILE A 117 12.87 4.19 19.36
CA ILE A 117 12.67 2.75 19.54
C ILE A 117 13.96 2.10 20.04
N ASN A 118 13.85 1.41 21.17
CA ASN A 118 14.91 0.59 21.75
C ASN A 118 14.58 -0.89 21.51
N LEU A 119 15.24 -1.50 20.53
CA LEU A 119 15.22 -2.95 20.31
C LEU A 119 16.58 -3.50 20.76
N LYS A 120 16.56 -4.55 21.57
CA LYS A 120 17.77 -5.23 22.05
C LYS A 120 17.67 -6.71 21.72
N ASN A 121 18.78 -7.26 21.26
CA ASN A 121 18.95 -8.70 21.10
C ASN A 121 19.21 -9.37 22.45
N LYS A 122 18.79 -10.63 22.56
CA LYS A 122 19.34 -11.54 23.57
C LYS A 122 20.73 -11.99 23.11
N GLU A 123 21.59 -12.36 24.05
CA GLU A 123 22.92 -12.89 23.75
C GLU A 123 22.83 -14.10 22.80
N GLY A 124 23.68 -14.13 21.78
CA GLY A 124 23.70 -15.21 20.77
C GLY A 124 22.44 -15.30 19.88
N ALA A 125 21.63 -14.25 19.77
CA ALA A 125 20.37 -14.29 19.01
C ALA A 125 20.53 -14.75 17.55
N ILE A 126 21.59 -14.31 16.86
CA ILE A 126 21.87 -14.68 15.46
C ILE A 126 22.17 -16.19 15.35
N GLU A 127 23.05 -16.71 16.20
CA GLU A 127 23.44 -18.13 16.19
C GLU A 127 22.25 -19.04 16.55
N ASN A 128 21.43 -18.61 17.51
CA ASN A 128 20.21 -19.33 17.88
C ASN A 128 19.20 -19.34 16.73
N ALA A 129 19.04 -18.22 16.01
CA ALA A 129 18.20 -18.15 14.83
C ALA A 129 18.69 -19.09 13.71
N GLU A 130 20.00 -19.16 13.48
CA GLU A 130 20.60 -20.06 12.48
C GLU A 130 20.31 -21.54 12.79
N LYS A 131 20.37 -21.95 14.06
CA LYS A 131 20.00 -23.31 14.49
C LYS A 131 18.52 -23.63 14.25
N MET A 132 17.64 -22.63 14.36
CA MET A 132 16.20 -22.80 14.22
C MET A 132 15.70 -22.75 12.76
N LEU A 133 16.56 -22.40 11.79
CA LEU A 133 16.19 -22.28 10.38
C LEU A 133 15.52 -23.53 9.79
N GLY A 134 15.85 -24.73 10.30
CA GLY A 134 15.24 -25.98 9.83
C GLY A 134 13.72 -26.08 10.06
N ARG A 135 13.17 -25.31 11.02
CA ARG A 135 11.72 -25.27 11.31
C ARG A 135 11.01 -24.09 10.64
N VAL A 136 11.77 -23.14 10.10
CA VAL A 136 11.24 -21.90 9.54
C VAL A 136 10.72 -22.14 8.13
N LYS A 137 9.50 -21.66 7.87
CA LYS A 137 8.86 -21.73 6.56
C LYS A 137 8.96 -20.41 5.79
N GLU A 138 8.84 -19.27 6.47
CA GLU A 138 8.86 -17.94 5.86
C GLU A 138 9.75 -16.99 6.66
N ILE A 139 10.54 -16.18 5.96
CA ILE A 139 11.40 -15.15 6.55
C ILE A 139 10.90 -13.77 6.17
N PHE A 140 10.81 -12.90 7.17
CA PHE A 140 10.43 -11.51 7.02
C PHE A 140 11.58 -10.60 7.46
N ALA A 141 11.83 -9.56 6.68
CA ALA A 141 12.61 -8.42 7.13
C ALA A 141 11.70 -7.48 7.94
N ILE A 142 12.14 -7.06 9.12
CA ILE A 142 11.50 -6.00 9.91
C ILE A 142 12.08 -4.68 9.39
N VAL A 143 11.21 -3.89 8.78
CA VAL A 143 11.55 -2.75 7.96
C VAL A 143 11.00 -1.49 8.62
N ALA A 144 11.80 -0.43 8.70
CA ALA A 144 11.43 0.82 9.35
C ALA A 144 11.72 2.06 8.50
N VAL A 145 10.74 2.96 8.45
CA VAL A 145 10.87 4.24 7.75
C VAL A 145 10.62 5.40 8.69
N SER A 146 11.52 6.39 8.68
CA SER A 146 11.30 7.66 9.37
C SER A 146 10.56 8.65 8.47
N PRO A 147 9.39 9.18 8.87
CA PRO A 147 8.68 10.19 8.08
C PRO A 147 9.49 11.47 7.89
N ARG A 148 10.40 11.78 8.81
CA ARG A 148 11.32 12.92 8.71
C ARG A 148 12.26 12.81 7.50
N ALA A 149 12.66 11.60 7.13
CA ALA A 149 13.46 11.37 5.92
C ALA A 149 12.68 11.74 4.65
N ALA A 150 11.35 11.67 4.67
CA ALA A 150 10.48 12.15 3.59
C ALA A 150 10.14 13.66 3.68
N GLY A 151 10.74 14.40 4.61
CA GLY A 151 10.47 15.83 4.83
C GLY A 151 9.22 16.12 5.67
N LEU A 152 8.67 15.12 6.39
CA LEU A 152 7.51 15.31 7.25
C LEU A 152 7.90 15.67 8.70
N GLU A 153 6.99 16.34 9.41
CA GLU A 153 7.18 16.75 10.80
C GLU A 153 7.16 15.58 11.80
N GLN A 154 6.56 14.44 11.42
CA GLN A 154 6.41 13.27 12.29
C GLN A 154 7.76 12.58 12.54
N LYS A 155 8.13 12.45 13.83
CA LYS A 155 9.38 11.78 14.26
C LYS A 155 9.25 10.27 14.37
N LYS A 156 8.12 9.79 14.92
CA LYS A 156 7.88 8.36 15.17
C LYS A 156 7.94 7.56 13.86
N PRO A 157 8.84 6.56 13.74
CA PRO A 157 8.96 5.75 12.55
C PRO A 157 7.77 4.78 12.41
N TYR A 158 7.52 4.35 11.17
CA TYR A 158 6.61 3.25 10.88
C TYR A 158 7.42 1.97 10.73
N ILE A 159 7.04 0.91 11.45
CA ILE A 159 7.67 -0.41 11.37
C ILE A 159 6.68 -1.41 10.79
N PHE A 160 7.14 -2.21 9.84
CA PHE A 160 6.38 -3.34 9.33
C PHE A 160 7.27 -4.47 8.83
N GLU A 161 6.66 -5.62 8.69
CA GLU A 161 7.29 -6.79 8.10
C GLU A 161 7.17 -6.77 6.57
N ALA A 162 8.27 -7.08 5.90
CA ALA A 162 8.34 -7.32 4.47
C ALA A 162 8.78 -8.77 4.22
N LEU A 163 7.98 -9.54 3.46
CA LEU A 163 8.36 -10.91 3.14
C LEU A 163 9.60 -10.90 2.25
N VAL A 164 10.54 -11.80 2.53
CA VAL A 164 11.65 -12.13 1.64
C VAL A 164 11.29 -13.42 0.90
N SER A 165 11.35 -13.37 -0.43
CA SER A 165 10.97 -14.50 -1.28
C SER A 165 12.02 -14.77 -2.34
N GLY A 166 12.06 -16.00 -2.83
CA GLY A 166 13.10 -16.50 -3.74
C GLY A 166 14.20 -17.26 -3.00
N GLY A 167 14.83 -18.20 -3.70
CA GLY A 167 15.85 -19.09 -3.15
C GLY A 167 15.37 -19.98 -2.01
N ASP A 168 16.34 -20.55 -1.29
CA ASP A 168 16.10 -21.36 -0.09
C ASP A 168 16.03 -20.47 1.17
N VAL A 169 15.40 -20.96 2.23
CA VAL A 169 15.23 -20.24 3.52
C VAL A 169 16.58 -19.81 4.09
N LYS A 170 17.61 -20.65 3.97
CA LYS A 170 18.98 -20.29 4.40
C LYS A 170 19.53 -19.09 3.62
N LYS A 171 19.36 -19.08 2.29
CA LYS A 171 19.79 -17.97 1.44
C LYS A 171 19.03 -16.68 1.76
N GLN A 172 17.73 -16.78 2.02
CA GLN A 172 16.90 -15.66 2.46
C GLN A 172 17.42 -15.08 3.78
N PHE A 173 17.74 -15.94 4.76
CA PHE A 173 18.30 -15.51 6.04
C PHE A 173 19.63 -14.76 5.85
N THR A 174 20.57 -15.34 5.12
CA THR A 174 21.88 -14.72 4.85
C THR A 174 21.73 -13.36 4.15
N HIS A 175 20.83 -13.28 3.16
CA HIS A 175 20.57 -12.04 2.44
C HIS A 175 20.07 -10.92 3.37
N VAL A 176 19.12 -11.21 4.26
CA VAL A 176 18.64 -10.20 5.21
C VAL A 176 19.71 -9.89 6.26
N LYS A 177 20.48 -10.89 6.70
CA LYS A 177 21.58 -10.72 7.66
C LYS A 177 22.62 -9.72 7.16
N GLU A 178 22.99 -9.77 5.88
CA GLU A 178 23.92 -8.82 5.26
C GLU A 178 23.38 -7.39 5.18
N LEU A 179 22.05 -7.25 5.14
CA LEU A 179 21.35 -5.98 5.02
C LEU A 179 20.87 -5.43 6.38
N LEU A 180 21.11 -6.14 7.49
CA LEU A 180 20.78 -5.69 8.84
C LEU A 180 21.47 -4.36 9.16
N GLY A 181 20.71 -3.40 9.69
CA GLY A 181 21.20 -2.06 10.06
C GLY A 181 21.43 -1.13 8.85
N LYS A 182 21.40 -1.65 7.62
CA LYS A 182 21.58 -0.86 6.40
C LYS A 182 20.25 -0.28 5.92
N GLU A 183 20.38 0.76 5.10
CA GLU A 183 19.25 1.39 4.42
C GLU A 183 19.13 0.88 2.98
N ILE A 184 17.91 0.54 2.59
CA ILE A 184 17.56 0.07 1.25
C ILE A 184 16.81 1.16 0.50
N LYS A 185 17.24 1.44 -0.72
CA LYS A 185 16.54 2.32 -1.65
C LYS A 185 15.49 1.56 -2.46
N ILE A 186 14.50 2.28 -2.97
CA ILE A 186 13.42 1.66 -3.74
C ILE A 186 13.90 0.98 -5.02
N ASP A 187 14.94 1.52 -5.66
CA ASP A 187 15.52 0.99 -6.90
C ASP A 187 16.16 -0.40 -6.72
N GLN A 188 16.49 -0.80 -5.49
CA GLN A 188 17.01 -2.13 -5.19
C GLN A 188 15.88 -3.18 -5.10
N ILE A 189 14.63 -2.76 -4.90
CA ILE A 189 13.47 -3.64 -4.74
C ILE A 189 12.63 -3.68 -6.01
N PHE A 190 12.34 -2.52 -6.60
CA PHE A 190 11.46 -2.37 -7.74
C PHE A 190 12.20 -1.80 -8.95
N GLU A 191 11.65 -2.08 -10.12
CA GLU A 191 12.17 -1.59 -11.40
C GLU A 191 11.16 -0.63 -12.05
N THR A 192 11.64 0.29 -12.88
CA THR A 192 10.78 1.20 -13.64
C THR A 192 9.92 0.40 -14.63
N GLY A 193 8.62 0.69 -14.66
CA GLY A 193 7.65 -0.05 -15.46
C GLY A 193 7.06 -1.27 -14.76
N ALA A 194 7.60 -1.71 -13.63
CA ALA A 194 7.02 -2.80 -12.85
C ALA A 194 5.63 -2.41 -12.31
N THR A 195 4.74 -3.40 -12.25
CA THR A 195 3.43 -3.29 -11.62
C THR A 195 3.52 -3.72 -10.16
N ILE A 196 2.87 -2.96 -9.29
CA ILE A 196 2.91 -3.15 -7.85
C ILE A 196 1.50 -3.04 -7.24
N ASP A 197 1.35 -3.64 -6.07
CA ASP A 197 0.15 -3.50 -5.25
C ASP A 197 0.35 -2.45 -4.18
N VAL A 198 -0.66 -1.62 -3.98
CA VAL A 198 -0.58 -0.47 -3.10
C VAL A 198 -1.56 -0.61 -1.95
N ALA A 199 -1.06 -0.74 -0.73
CA ALA A 199 -1.85 -0.86 0.49
C ALA A 199 -1.81 0.44 1.31
N ALA A 200 -2.98 1.02 1.57
CA ALA A 200 -3.08 2.29 2.30
C ALA A 200 -4.43 2.44 3.02
N ILE A 201 -4.49 3.42 3.93
CA ILE A 201 -5.73 3.85 4.58
C ILE A 201 -6.35 5.00 3.76
N THR A 202 -7.60 4.82 3.35
CA THR A 202 -8.35 5.80 2.56
C THR A 202 -8.63 7.10 3.33
N LYS A 203 -8.90 8.20 2.60
CA LYS A 203 -9.33 9.47 3.20
C LYS A 203 -10.60 9.29 4.03
N GLY A 204 -10.60 9.77 5.27
CA GLY A 204 -11.77 9.77 6.13
C GLY A 204 -12.79 10.81 5.69
N LYS A 205 -14.09 10.47 5.79
CA LYS A 205 -15.22 11.38 5.54
C LYS A 205 -16.21 11.43 6.72
N GLY A 206 -15.87 10.83 7.86
CA GLY A 206 -16.70 10.79 9.07
C GLY A 206 -17.99 9.99 8.90
N TRP A 207 -19.00 10.34 9.69
CA TRP A 207 -20.34 9.77 9.59
C TRP A 207 -21.05 10.29 8.33
N GLN A 208 -21.56 9.39 7.50
CA GLN A 208 -22.23 9.72 6.26
C GLN A 208 -23.59 9.02 6.15
N GLY A 209 -24.55 9.72 5.56
CA GLY A 209 -25.87 9.17 5.25
C GLY A 209 -25.82 8.10 4.15
N VAL A 210 -26.92 7.36 3.99
CA VAL A 210 -27.02 6.22 3.04
C VAL A 210 -26.74 6.61 1.59
N ILE A 211 -27.08 7.83 1.20
CA ILE A 211 -26.86 8.33 -0.17
C ILE A 211 -25.35 8.39 -0.46
N GLN A 212 -24.57 9.11 0.34
CA GLN A 212 -23.14 9.25 0.09
C GLN A 212 -22.36 7.97 0.40
N ARG A 213 -22.78 7.21 1.42
CA ARG A 213 -22.07 5.99 1.85
C ARG A 213 -22.28 4.80 0.91
N PHE A 214 -23.45 4.68 0.30
CA PHE A 214 -23.85 3.51 -0.52
C PHE A 214 -24.32 3.85 -1.94
N GLY A 215 -24.49 5.13 -2.30
CA GLY A 215 -25.01 5.53 -3.61
C GLY A 215 -26.50 5.22 -3.80
N VAL A 216 -27.29 5.24 -2.72
CA VAL A 216 -28.73 5.01 -2.79
C VAL A 216 -29.43 6.22 -3.44
N LYS A 217 -30.46 5.96 -4.26
CA LYS A 217 -31.28 7.01 -4.88
C LYS A 217 -32.03 7.81 -3.82
N LYS A 218 -32.00 9.14 -3.92
CA LYS A 218 -32.79 10.06 -3.09
C LYS A 218 -34.29 9.85 -3.31
N LYS A 219 -35.12 10.01 -2.27
CA LYS A 219 -36.58 10.02 -2.41
C LYS A 219 -37.07 11.28 -3.16
N GLN A 220 -38.33 11.29 -3.57
CA GLN A 220 -38.97 12.46 -4.19
C GLN A 220 -38.99 13.66 -3.22
N HIS A 221 -38.88 14.87 -3.76
CA HIS A 221 -38.82 16.11 -2.98
C HIS A 221 -40.02 16.32 -2.04
N LYS A 222 -41.20 15.78 -2.37
CA LYS A 222 -42.43 15.85 -1.56
C LYS A 222 -42.50 14.83 -0.41
N SER A 223 -41.48 14.00 -0.22
CA SER A 223 -41.50 12.99 0.85
C SER A 223 -41.46 13.67 2.21
N ARG A 224 -42.40 13.31 3.10
CA ARG A 224 -42.47 13.84 4.47
C ARG A 224 -41.28 13.34 5.31
N LYS A 225 -40.87 14.15 6.31
CA LYS A 225 -39.74 13.95 7.23
C LYS A 225 -38.36 14.04 6.59
N THR A 226 -38.01 13.16 5.65
CA THR A 226 -36.70 13.24 4.99
C THR A 226 -36.70 12.62 3.60
N VAL A 227 -35.89 13.22 2.74
CA VAL A 227 -35.67 12.77 1.37
C VAL A 227 -34.36 11.98 1.22
N ARG A 228 -33.50 11.95 2.25
CA ARG A 228 -32.12 11.42 2.20
C ARG A 228 -31.93 10.07 2.90
N GLU A 229 -32.94 9.20 2.82
CA GLU A 229 -32.95 7.89 3.46
C GLU A 229 -33.40 6.76 2.53
N VAL A 230 -33.24 5.51 2.96
CA VAL A 230 -33.83 4.34 2.28
C VAL A 230 -35.32 4.27 2.63
N ALA A 231 -36.18 3.98 1.64
CA ALA A 231 -37.62 3.91 1.86
C ALA A 231 -38.05 2.67 2.67
N SER A 232 -37.65 1.48 2.22
CA SER A 232 -37.94 0.22 2.91
C SER A 232 -36.65 -0.43 3.38
N LEU A 233 -36.62 -0.85 4.65
CA LEU A 233 -35.48 -1.55 5.24
C LEU A 233 -35.54 -3.07 5.01
N GLY A 234 -36.71 -3.63 4.74
CA GLY A 234 -36.90 -5.06 4.57
C GLY A 234 -38.38 -5.46 4.51
N PRO A 235 -38.67 -6.75 4.23
CA PRO A 235 -40.00 -7.32 4.37
C PRO A 235 -40.42 -7.49 5.85
N ILE A 236 -41.68 -7.87 6.09
CA ILE A 236 -42.21 -8.15 7.42
C ILE A 236 -41.54 -9.38 8.03
N SER A 237 -41.38 -10.45 7.25
CA SER A 237 -40.67 -11.67 7.65
C SER A 237 -39.44 -11.85 6.76
N PRO A 238 -38.22 -12.03 7.33
CA PRO A 238 -37.92 -12.13 8.75
C PRO A 238 -38.04 -10.79 9.48
N SER A 239 -38.47 -10.82 10.74
CA SER A 239 -38.71 -9.64 11.61
C SER A 239 -37.42 -8.97 12.10
N ASN A 240 -36.38 -8.91 11.28
CA ASN A 240 -35.08 -8.35 11.60
C ASN A 240 -34.51 -7.57 10.41
N VAL A 241 -33.76 -6.50 10.69
CA VAL A 241 -33.06 -5.75 9.65
C VAL A 241 -31.81 -6.51 9.23
N MET A 242 -31.77 -6.98 7.98
CA MET A 242 -30.61 -7.72 7.46
C MET A 242 -29.37 -6.81 7.35
N TYR A 243 -28.19 -7.38 7.59
CA TYR A 243 -26.90 -6.67 7.48
C TYR A 243 -26.62 -6.14 6.07
N SER A 244 -27.26 -6.74 5.05
CA SER A 244 -27.13 -6.36 3.66
C SER A 244 -27.75 -5.00 3.36
N VAL A 245 -28.65 -4.50 4.22
CA VAL A 245 -29.38 -3.25 4.01
C VAL A 245 -28.42 -2.05 4.14
N PRO A 246 -28.43 -1.10 3.19
CA PRO A 246 -27.63 0.11 3.29
C PRO A 246 -28.05 0.97 4.49
N ARG A 247 -27.13 1.26 5.41
CA ARG A 247 -27.35 2.11 6.59
C ARG A 247 -26.36 3.27 6.65
N ALA A 248 -26.74 4.36 7.31
CA ALA A 248 -25.82 5.46 7.59
C ALA A 248 -24.68 4.97 8.51
N GLY A 249 -23.53 5.65 8.46
CA GLY A 249 -22.40 5.30 9.30
C GLY A 249 -21.07 5.80 8.76
N GLN A 250 -19.97 5.28 9.31
CA GLN A 250 -18.62 5.64 8.90
C GLN A 250 -18.41 5.47 7.38
N MET A 251 -17.83 6.50 6.75
CA MET A 251 -17.33 6.47 5.39
C MET A 251 -15.86 6.92 5.34
N GLY A 252 -15.05 6.15 4.63
CA GLY A 252 -13.62 6.41 4.51
C GLY A 252 -12.86 6.05 5.79
N PHE A 253 -11.54 6.26 5.76
CA PHE A 253 -10.62 5.72 6.76
C PHE A 253 -10.67 4.18 6.84
N HIS A 254 -10.98 3.54 5.72
CA HIS A 254 -10.93 2.10 5.55
C HIS A 254 -9.55 1.70 5.01
N GLN A 255 -9.06 0.53 5.40
CA GLN A 255 -7.89 -0.08 4.78
C GLN A 255 -8.26 -0.64 3.40
N ARG A 256 -7.49 -0.30 2.37
CA ARG A 256 -7.65 -0.82 1.01
C ARG A 256 -6.30 -1.19 0.41
N THR A 257 -6.35 -2.16 -0.49
CA THR A 257 -5.25 -2.52 -1.36
C THR A 257 -5.75 -2.33 -2.79
N GLU A 258 -5.10 -1.46 -3.54
CA GLU A 258 -5.29 -1.34 -4.99
C GLU A 258 -4.21 -2.17 -5.67
N TYR A 259 -4.62 -2.99 -6.64
CA TYR A 259 -3.73 -3.89 -7.36
C TYR A 259 -3.24 -3.23 -8.65
N ASP A 260 -2.16 -3.77 -9.22
CA ASP A 260 -1.73 -3.54 -10.60
C ASP A 260 -1.42 -2.07 -10.93
N LYS A 261 -0.81 -1.34 -9.98
CA LYS A 261 -0.33 0.03 -10.21
C LYS A 261 1.03 0.00 -10.85
N ARG A 262 1.15 0.57 -12.04
CA ARG A 262 2.42 0.64 -12.76
C ARG A 262 3.29 1.77 -12.23
N ILE A 263 4.56 1.50 -11.96
CA ILE A 263 5.59 2.50 -11.71
C ILE A 263 5.94 3.15 -13.04
N MET A 264 5.58 4.42 -13.20
CA MET A 264 5.87 5.19 -14.41
C MET A 264 7.30 5.71 -14.38
N MET A 265 7.71 6.30 -13.26
CA MET A 265 9.03 6.88 -13.10
C MET A 265 9.55 6.58 -11.70
N MET A 266 10.86 6.37 -11.60
CA MET A 266 11.62 6.44 -10.36
C MET A 266 12.73 7.45 -10.59
N GLY A 267 12.97 8.32 -9.62
CA GLY A 267 13.96 9.39 -9.76
C GLY A 267 14.37 9.95 -8.41
N ASN A 268 15.43 10.76 -8.44
CA ASN A 268 15.90 11.52 -7.30
C ASN A 268 15.87 13.01 -7.65
N THR A 269 15.37 13.83 -6.74
CA THR A 269 15.26 15.29 -6.94
C THR A 269 16.63 15.95 -7.20
N GLU A 270 17.73 15.39 -6.72
CA GLU A 270 19.09 15.96 -6.88
C GLU A 270 19.63 15.83 -8.31
N ASN A 271 19.21 14.81 -9.05
CA ASN A 271 19.75 14.51 -10.38
C ASN A 271 19.14 15.36 -11.51
N ASN A 272 18.23 16.31 -11.19
CA ASN A 272 17.66 17.33 -12.07
C ASN A 272 17.12 16.88 -13.46
N GLN A 273 16.86 15.59 -13.69
CA GLN A 273 16.38 15.10 -14.99
C GLN A 273 14.98 15.61 -15.33
N ILE A 274 14.09 15.76 -14.33
CA ILE A 274 12.72 16.25 -14.51
C ILE A 274 12.35 17.13 -13.31
N LYS A 275 11.78 18.32 -13.57
CA LYS A 275 11.18 19.16 -12.54
C LYS A 275 9.97 18.41 -11.97
N ILE A 276 10.02 18.01 -10.70
CA ILE A 276 8.91 17.32 -10.01
C ILE A 276 8.16 18.24 -9.05
N ASN A 277 8.82 19.28 -8.56
CA ASN A 277 8.23 20.22 -7.60
C ASN A 277 7.58 21.40 -8.34
N PRO A 278 6.29 21.68 -8.11
CA PRO A 278 5.66 22.89 -8.64
C PRO A 278 6.22 24.11 -7.91
N ASP A 279 6.01 25.30 -8.49
CA ASP A 279 6.39 26.55 -7.85
C ASP A 279 5.59 26.71 -6.54
N GLY A 280 6.30 26.84 -5.42
CA GLY A 280 5.69 26.83 -4.07
C GLY A 280 5.47 25.44 -3.45
N GLY A 281 5.76 24.36 -4.17
CA GLY A 281 5.68 22.98 -3.68
C GLY A 281 4.26 22.40 -3.62
N TYR A 282 4.16 21.11 -3.28
CA TYR A 282 2.87 20.41 -3.25
C TYR A 282 1.99 20.87 -2.10
N LYS A 283 0.71 21.13 -2.39
CA LYS A 283 -0.27 21.56 -1.40
C LYS A 283 -0.35 20.59 -0.22
N HIS A 284 -0.16 21.11 1.00
CA HIS A 284 -0.10 20.36 2.25
C HIS A 284 1.05 19.36 2.37
N PHE A 285 1.95 19.20 1.41
CA PHE A 285 3.12 18.33 1.56
C PHE A 285 4.42 19.16 1.63
N GLY A 286 4.57 20.15 0.75
CA GLY A 286 5.79 20.92 0.56
C GLY A 286 6.62 20.39 -0.60
N LEU A 287 7.93 20.57 -0.53
CA LEU A 287 8.86 20.11 -1.57
C LEU A 287 9.16 18.62 -1.39
N VAL A 288 9.13 17.88 -2.50
CA VAL A 288 9.65 16.50 -2.58
C VAL A 288 11.17 16.56 -2.61
N LYS A 289 11.82 15.89 -1.65
CA LYS A 289 13.28 15.81 -1.51
C LYS A 289 13.72 14.35 -1.56
N GLY A 290 14.85 14.07 -2.22
CA GLY A 290 15.43 12.73 -2.34
C GLY A 290 14.70 11.85 -3.35
N ASP A 291 14.63 10.56 -3.04
CA ASP A 291 14.07 9.53 -3.92
C ASP A 291 12.54 9.61 -3.97
N PHE A 292 11.97 9.56 -5.17
CA PHE A 292 10.54 9.56 -5.41
C PHE A 292 10.16 8.61 -6.54
N ILE A 293 8.89 8.22 -6.53
CA ILE A 293 8.28 7.47 -7.62
C ILE A 293 6.98 8.11 -8.07
N ILE A 294 6.64 7.88 -9.34
CA ILE A 294 5.35 8.26 -9.90
C ILE A 294 4.58 7.00 -10.27
N LEU A 295 3.45 6.78 -9.61
CA LEU A 295 2.55 5.65 -9.90
C LEU A 295 1.43 6.07 -10.84
N LYS A 296 1.07 5.21 -11.79
CA LYS A 296 -0.06 5.45 -12.70
C LYS A 296 -1.38 5.53 -11.94
N GLY A 297 -2.12 6.60 -12.19
CA GLY A 297 -3.44 6.87 -11.64
C GLY A 297 -3.42 7.36 -10.19
N SER A 298 -4.56 7.24 -9.52
CA SER A 298 -4.70 7.62 -8.11
C SER A 298 -4.21 6.52 -7.17
N VAL A 299 -3.73 6.93 -6.00
CA VAL A 299 -3.42 6.04 -4.87
C VAL A 299 -4.33 6.33 -3.67
N PRO A 300 -4.78 5.32 -2.88
CA PRO A 300 -5.62 5.57 -1.71
C PRO A 300 -4.95 6.45 -0.66
N GLY A 301 -5.75 7.27 0.02
CA GLY A 301 -5.32 8.07 1.16
C GLY A 301 -5.12 9.56 0.85
N THR A 302 -4.90 10.31 1.92
CA THR A 302 -4.61 11.76 1.90
C THR A 302 -3.14 12.01 1.58
N TYR A 303 -2.77 13.25 1.31
CA TYR A 303 -1.37 13.68 1.34
C TYR A 303 -0.74 13.38 2.71
N ARG A 304 0.60 13.24 2.75
CA ARG A 304 1.42 12.80 3.89
C ARG A 304 1.15 11.38 4.41
N ARG A 305 0.27 10.61 3.77
CA ARG A 305 -0.09 9.26 4.21
C ARG A 305 1.01 8.26 3.84
N LEU A 306 1.36 7.39 4.79
CA LEU A 306 2.16 6.20 4.50
C LEU A 306 1.39 5.26 3.57
N ILE A 307 2.04 4.89 2.48
CA ILE A 307 1.58 3.95 1.50
C ILE A 307 2.59 2.81 1.46
N LYS A 308 2.11 1.58 1.68
CA LYS A 308 2.95 0.40 1.50
C LYS A 308 2.83 -0.10 0.08
N LEU A 309 3.98 -0.37 -0.51
CA LEU A 309 4.15 -0.91 -1.84
C LEU A 309 4.55 -2.37 -1.68
N ARG A 310 3.83 -3.26 -2.33
CA ARG A 310 4.12 -4.69 -2.35
C ARG A 310 4.30 -5.11 -3.80
N SER A 311 5.18 -6.07 -4.04
CA SER A 311 5.22 -6.80 -5.30
C SER A 311 3.83 -7.33 -5.66
N GLN A 312 3.52 -7.29 -6.95
CA GLN A 312 2.20 -7.63 -7.47
C GLN A 312 1.85 -9.10 -7.19
N ILE A 313 0.63 -9.34 -6.72
CA ILE A 313 0.14 -10.70 -6.44
C ILE A 313 -0.73 -11.28 -7.57
N ARG A 314 -1.32 -10.43 -8.42
CA ARG A 314 -2.26 -10.85 -9.48
C ARG A 314 -1.69 -10.48 -10.84
N ASN A 315 -1.81 -11.36 -11.83
CA ASN A 315 -1.56 -11.04 -13.24
C ASN A 315 -0.21 -10.32 -13.47
N ALA A 316 0.87 -10.86 -12.90
CA ALA A 316 2.20 -10.31 -13.11
C ALA A 316 2.57 -10.40 -14.60
N PRO A 317 2.96 -9.30 -15.25
CA PRO A 317 3.38 -9.33 -16.64
C PRO A 317 4.69 -10.14 -16.74
N VAL A 318 4.77 -10.99 -17.76
CA VAL A 318 5.96 -11.84 -18.01
C VAL A 318 7.20 -10.97 -18.31
N LYS A 319 7.01 -9.81 -18.94
CA LYS A 319 8.06 -8.87 -19.28
C LYS A 319 7.75 -7.49 -18.70
N ILE A 320 8.72 -6.92 -18.00
CA ILE A 320 8.67 -5.53 -17.54
C ILE A 320 9.13 -4.64 -18.69
N THR A 321 8.23 -3.80 -19.18
CA THR A 321 8.55 -2.81 -20.22
C THR A 321 8.73 -1.46 -19.55
N LYS A 322 9.86 -0.80 -19.83
CA LYS A 322 10.10 0.55 -19.32
C LYS A 322 9.18 1.53 -20.05
N PRO A 323 8.38 2.34 -19.33
CA PRO A 323 7.49 3.30 -19.96
C PRO A 323 8.30 4.43 -20.59
N ASN A 324 7.88 4.87 -21.77
CA ASN A 324 8.47 6.03 -22.42
C ASN A 324 7.70 7.29 -21.98
N ILE A 325 8.34 8.10 -21.13
CA ILE A 325 7.79 9.36 -20.61
C ILE A 325 8.36 10.51 -21.42
N LEU A 326 7.47 11.31 -21.99
CA LEU A 326 7.82 12.52 -22.74
C LEU A 326 7.93 13.71 -21.80
N GLU A 327 6.93 13.87 -20.92
CA GLU A 327 6.84 15.04 -20.04
C GLU A 327 6.07 14.70 -18.76
N VAL A 328 6.46 15.34 -17.66
CA VAL A 328 5.68 15.38 -16.41
C VAL A 328 5.17 16.80 -16.24
N VAL A 329 3.86 16.96 -16.35
CA VAL A 329 3.16 18.24 -16.20
C VAL A 329 2.72 18.36 -14.74
N ILE A 330 3.29 19.36 -14.05
CA ILE A 330 3.13 19.59 -12.61
C ILE A 330 2.02 20.58 -12.32
#